data_AF-A0A7Y3NVT3-F1
#
_entry.id   AF-A0A7Y3NVT3-F1
#
_cell.length_a   1.000
_cell.length_b   1.000
_cell.length_c   1.000
_cell.angle_alpha   90.00
_cell.angle_beta   90.00
_cell.angle_gamma   90.00
#
_symmetry.space_group_name_H-M   'P 1'
#
loop_
_entity.id
_entity.type
_entity.pdbx_description
1 polymer ?
#
loop_
_entity_poly.entity_id
_entity_poly.type
_entity_poly.pdbx_seq_one_letter_code
_entity_poly.pdbx_strand_id
1 'polypeptide(L)'
;AGGRVDAVLMRAVDVLYGLPYILLVILLRVALVGRMTGVLTFLGLPHPREMAGIAVLLIGIGSVSWLTMARVIRGQVMALRDRPFVEAARALGLSPARVIWKHILPNVAGPIVVYATLTVPAAILAESFLSFLGLGVQPPVPTWGNLASAGVAAINPIHIRWWLIFWPCAGLTVGLLSLNFIGDGLRDALDPRQG
;
A
#
# COMPACT_ATOMS: atom_id res chain seq x y z
N ALA A 1 23.25 -6.59 -16.96
CA ALA A 1 23.28 -6.58 -15.48
C ALA A 1 22.26 -5.56 -14.99
N GLY A 2 21.54 -5.84 -13.91
CA GLY A 2 20.87 -4.76 -13.17
C GLY A 2 21.94 -3.74 -12.80
N GLY A 3 21.84 -2.54 -13.36
CA GLY A 3 22.92 -1.55 -13.26
C GLY A 3 23.15 -1.08 -11.82
N ARG A 4 24.13 -0.19 -11.62
CA ARG A 4 24.38 0.44 -10.31
C ARG A 4 23.12 1.08 -9.71
N VAL A 5 22.27 1.65 -10.56
CA VAL A 5 20.97 2.24 -10.17
C VAL A 5 20.03 1.19 -9.56
N ASP A 6 19.93 0.03 -10.18
CA ASP A 6 19.07 -1.07 -9.74
C ASP A 6 19.54 -1.66 -8.39
N ALA A 7 20.85 -1.72 -8.15
CA ALA A 7 21.42 -2.13 -6.87
C ALA A 7 21.17 -1.08 -5.75
N VAL A 8 21.32 0.20 -6.05
CA VAL A 8 21.04 1.29 -5.09
C VAL A 8 19.56 1.33 -4.72
N LEU A 9 18.67 1.21 -5.71
CA LEU A 9 17.22 1.19 -5.48
C LEU A 9 16.82 0.04 -4.56
N MET A 10 17.32 -1.18 -4.79
CA MET A 10 16.96 -2.29 -3.89
C MET A 10 17.58 -2.18 -2.53
N ARG A 11 18.78 -1.61 -2.38
CA ARG A 11 19.30 -1.32 -1.05
C ARG A 11 18.38 -0.37 -0.27
N ALA A 12 17.84 0.66 -0.93
CA ALA A 12 16.85 1.53 -0.29
C ALA A 12 15.58 0.77 0.11
N VAL A 13 15.06 -0.10 -0.78
CA VAL A 13 13.91 -0.97 -0.49
C VAL A 13 14.19 -1.90 0.70
N ASP A 14 15.37 -2.52 0.75
CA ASP A 14 15.75 -3.45 1.82
C ASP A 14 15.89 -2.74 3.17
N VAL A 15 16.47 -1.53 3.18
CA VAL A 15 16.55 -0.69 4.40
C VAL A 15 15.16 -0.32 4.90
N LEU A 16 14.25 0.10 4.00
CA LEU A 16 12.87 0.43 4.37
C LEU A 16 12.11 -0.79 4.90
N TYR A 17 12.37 -1.98 4.36
CA TYR A 17 11.75 -3.23 4.79
C TYR A 17 12.26 -3.71 6.16
N GLY A 18 13.50 -3.34 6.52
CA GLY A 18 14.07 -3.67 7.83
C GLY A 18 13.44 -2.89 8.99
N LEU A 19 12.72 -1.80 8.69
CA LEU A 19 12.04 -0.98 9.69
C LEU A 19 10.60 -1.48 9.92
N PRO A 20 10.11 -1.54 11.16
CA PRO A 20 8.71 -1.86 11.42
C PRO A 20 7.80 -0.84 10.72
N TYR A 21 6.97 -1.32 9.79
CA TYR A 21 6.12 -0.51 8.94
C TYR A 21 5.32 0.56 9.70
N ILE A 22 4.66 0.16 10.79
CA ILE A 22 3.86 1.06 11.63
C ILE A 22 4.74 2.17 12.21
N LEU A 23 5.94 1.85 12.68
CA LEU A 23 6.86 2.86 13.23
C LEU A 23 7.27 3.87 12.16
N LEU A 24 7.53 3.43 10.93
CA LEU A 24 7.86 4.34 9.84
C LEU A 24 6.73 5.33 9.58
N VAL A 25 5.48 4.86 9.50
CA VAL A 25 4.32 5.74 9.26
C VAL A 25 4.11 6.71 10.42
N ILE A 26 4.29 6.25 11.67
CA ILE A 26 4.20 7.11 12.86
C ILE A 26 5.29 8.18 12.83
N LEU A 27 6.54 7.80 12.54
CA LEU A 27 7.67 8.73 12.44
C LEU A 27 7.44 9.78 11.35
N LEU A 28 6.98 9.36 10.17
CA LEU A 28 6.62 10.27 9.08
C LEU A 28 5.50 11.24 9.51
N ARG A 29 4.47 10.74 10.21
CA ARG A 29 3.39 11.58 10.74
C ARG A 29 3.92 12.64 11.68
N VAL A 30 4.68 12.25 12.70
CA VAL A 30 5.22 13.16 13.72
C VAL A 30 6.19 14.18 13.10
N ALA A 31 7.03 13.75 12.16
CA ALA A 31 8.02 14.62 11.53
C ALA A 31 7.42 15.59 10.48
N LEU A 32 6.40 15.17 9.73
CA LEU A 32 5.98 15.85 8.51
C LEU A 32 4.65 16.61 8.64
N VAL A 33 3.71 16.17 9.51
CA VAL A 33 2.39 16.82 9.63
C VAL A 33 2.51 18.29 10.02
N GLY A 34 3.36 18.63 10.99
CA GLY A 34 3.56 20.03 11.39
C GLY A 34 4.12 20.90 10.26
N ARG A 35 5.10 20.38 9.51
CA ARG A 35 5.69 21.08 8.37
C ARG A 35 4.68 21.27 7.24
N MET A 36 3.94 20.22 6.89
CA MET A 36 2.90 20.31 5.85
C MET A 36 1.77 21.24 6.27
N THR A 37 1.35 21.22 7.53
CA THR A 37 0.35 22.17 8.05
C THR A 37 0.83 23.60 7.89
N GLY A 38 2.10 23.89 8.21
CA GLY A 38 2.69 25.21 8.05
C GLY A 38 2.68 25.69 6.59
N VAL A 39 3.07 24.82 5.65
CA VAL A 39 3.04 25.10 4.21
C VAL A 39 1.61 25.35 3.71
N LEU A 40 0.66 24.47 4.06
CA LEU A 40 -0.73 24.61 3.62
C LEU A 40 -1.40 25.86 4.21
N THR A 41 -1.08 26.20 5.45
CA THR A 41 -1.54 27.46 6.09
C THR A 41 -0.97 28.68 5.38
N PHE A 42 0.32 28.67 5.03
CA PHE A 42 0.95 29.75 4.27
C PHE A 42 0.31 29.95 2.90
N LEU A 43 -0.09 28.86 2.25
CA LEU A 43 -0.80 28.87 0.96
C LEU A 43 -2.28 29.31 1.09
N GLY A 44 -2.79 29.58 2.30
CA GLY A 44 -4.17 30.00 2.52
C GLY A 44 -5.21 28.91 2.25
N LEU A 45 -4.82 27.63 2.27
CA LEU A 45 -5.74 26.52 2.01
C LEU A 45 -6.64 26.24 3.21
N PRO A 46 -7.92 25.88 2.99
CA PRO A 46 -8.84 25.55 4.07
C PRO A 46 -8.46 24.22 4.75
N HIS A 47 -8.74 24.09 6.05
CA HIS A 47 -8.49 22.87 6.85
C HIS A 47 -7.06 22.28 6.72
N PRO A 48 -5.98 23.08 6.87
CA PRO A 48 -4.62 22.65 6.56
C PRO A 48 -4.11 21.49 7.42
N ARG A 49 -4.59 21.38 8.67
CA ARG A 49 -4.22 20.29 9.59
C ARG A 49 -4.76 18.93 9.14
N GLU A 50 -6.01 18.90 8.69
CA GLU A 50 -6.68 17.68 8.24
C GLU A 50 -6.08 17.19 6.93
N MET A 51 -5.91 18.10 5.96
CA MET A 51 -5.27 17.81 4.68
C MET A 51 -3.84 17.30 4.85
N ALA A 52 -3.05 17.92 5.74
CA ALA A 52 -1.72 17.44 6.06
C ALA A 52 -1.76 16.05 6.69
N GLY A 53 -2.66 15.80 7.64
CA GLY A 53 -2.81 14.50 8.29
C GLY A 53 -3.12 13.38 7.30
N ILE A 54 -4.09 13.60 6.40
CA ILE A 54 -4.46 12.65 5.35
C ILE A 54 -3.32 12.47 4.35
N ALA A 55 -2.72 13.56 3.87
CA ALA A 55 -1.65 13.49 2.88
C ALA A 55 -0.42 12.75 3.41
N VAL A 56 0.02 13.05 4.64
CA VAL A 56 1.16 12.35 5.25
C VAL A 56 0.85 10.88 5.48
N LEU A 57 -0.38 10.54 5.89
CA LEU A 57 -0.78 9.15 6.05
C LEU A 57 -0.79 8.40 4.71
N LEU A 58 -1.34 9.00 3.64
CA LEU A 58 -1.30 8.43 2.30
C LEU A 58 0.13 8.27 1.77
N ILE A 59 1.00 9.27 1.99
CA ILE A 59 2.43 9.18 1.63
C ILE A 59 3.12 8.08 2.43
N GLY A 60 2.88 7.99 3.74
CA GLY A 60 3.48 6.98 4.60
C GLY A 60 3.07 5.56 4.20
N ILE A 61 1.78 5.30 4.06
CA ILE A 61 1.26 4.01 3.61
C ILE A 61 1.71 3.71 2.17
N GLY A 62 1.54 4.68 1.27
CA GLY A 62 1.87 4.56 -0.14
C GLY A 62 3.35 4.26 -0.37
N SER A 63 4.25 4.94 0.34
CA SER A 63 5.71 4.78 0.19
C SER A 63 6.25 3.39 0.57
N VAL A 64 5.51 2.63 1.37
CA VAL A 64 5.93 1.28 1.80
C VAL A 64 5.14 0.19 1.08
N SER A 65 3.87 0.44 0.78
CA SER A 65 2.95 -0.56 0.21
C SER A 65 3.49 -1.21 -1.07
N TRP A 66 4.20 -0.45 -1.92
CA TRP A 66 4.74 -0.93 -3.20
C TRP A 66 6.02 -1.78 -3.06
N LEU A 67 6.70 -1.75 -1.91
CA LEU A 67 8.02 -2.38 -1.76
C LEU A 67 7.99 -3.89 -1.97
N THR A 68 6.99 -4.57 -1.39
CA THR A 68 6.80 -6.02 -1.56
C THR A 68 6.57 -6.37 -3.02
N MET A 69 5.66 -5.65 -3.68
CA MET A 69 5.36 -5.86 -5.10
C MET A 69 6.61 -5.63 -5.97
N ALA A 70 7.37 -4.56 -5.73
CA ALA A 70 8.59 -4.27 -6.48
C ALA A 70 9.62 -5.39 -6.38
N ARG A 71 9.83 -5.96 -5.19
CA ARG A 71 10.75 -7.08 -4.98
C ARG A 71 10.30 -8.33 -5.75
N VAL A 72 9.02 -8.67 -5.68
CA VAL A 72 8.47 -9.85 -6.37
C VAL A 72 8.57 -9.69 -7.88
N ILE A 73 8.12 -8.56 -8.42
CA ILE A 73 8.15 -8.29 -9.86
C ILE A 73 9.59 -8.22 -10.36
N ARG A 74 10.52 -7.64 -9.60
CA ARG A 74 11.95 -7.68 -9.93
C ARG A 74 12.47 -9.11 -10.05
N GLY A 75 12.13 -9.99 -9.10
CA GLY A 75 12.51 -11.41 -9.16
C GLY A 75 11.98 -12.08 -10.43
N GLN A 76 10.72 -11.83 -10.80
CA GLN A 76 10.14 -12.34 -12.04
C GLN A 76 10.82 -11.76 -13.28
N VAL A 77 11.06 -10.45 -13.33
CA VAL A 77 11.75 -9.79 -14.45
C VAL A 77 13.15 -10.38 -14.65
N MET A 78 13.89 -10.66 -13.57
CA MET A 78 15.18 -11.35 -13.69
C MET A 78 15.02 -12.76 -14.27
N ALA A 79 14.05 -13.54 -13.79
CA ALA A 79 13.80 -14.89 -14.30
C ALA A 79 13.35 -14.90 -15.78
N LEU A 80 12.58 -13.89 -16.22
CA LEU A 80 12.16 -13.75 -17.61
C LEU A 80 13.28 -13.28 -18.53
N ARG A 81 14.21 -12.46 -18.01
CA ARG A 81 15.30 -11.89 -18.80
C ARG A 81 16.21 -12.94 -19.42
N ASP A 82 16.38 -14.07 -18.75
CA ASP A 82 17.25 -15.17 -19.16
C ASP A 82 16.48 -16.27 -19.94
N ARG A 83 15.24 -16.00 -20.37
CA ARG A 83 14.46 -16.92 -21.20
C ARG A 83 14.84 -16.85 -22.69
N PRO A 84 14.73 -17.96 -23.44
CA PRO A 84 15.13 -18.02 -24.85
C PRO A 84 14.44 -16.99 -25.75
N PHE A 85 13.17 -16.65 -25.50
CA PHE A 85 12.45 -15.65 -26.31
C PHE A 85 13.03 -14.23 -26.14
N VAL A 86 13.59 -13.90 -24.97
CA VAL A 86 14.26 -12.62 -24.72
C VAL A 86 15.64 -12.59 -25.37
N GLU A 87 16.34 -13.72 -25.41
CA GLU A 87 17.61 -13.86 -26.14
C GLU A 87 17.41 -13.74 -27.64
N ALA A 88 16.40 -14.42 -28.20
CA ALA A 88 16.02 -14.31 -29.60
C ALA A 88 15.63 -12.87 -29.97
N ALA A 89 14.82 -12.19 -29.14
CA ALA A 89 14.46 -10.79 -29.36
C ALA A 89 15.70 -9.87 -29.37
N ARG A 90 16.68 -10.11 -28.49
CA ARG A 90 17.94 -9.37 -28.48
C ARG A 90 18.80 -9.67 -29.71
N ALA A 91 18.86 -10.92 -30.16
CA ALA A 91 19.58 -11.33 -31.37
C ALA A 91 18.99 -10.68 -32.64
N LEU A 92 17.68 -10.44 -32.65
CA LEU A 92 16.98 -9.69 -33.70
C LEU A 92 17.19 -8.16 -33.63
N GLY A 93 18.01 -7.67 -32.69
CA GLY A 93 18.34 -6.25 -32.56
C GLY A 93 17.26 -5.38 -31.92
N LEU A 94 16.29 -5.97 -31.18
CA LEU A 94 15.29 -5.16 -30.48
C LEU A 94 15.94 -4.34 -29.35
N SER A 95 15.53 -3.09 -29.22
CA SER A 95 15.99 -2.22 -28.14
C SER A 95 15.52 -2.72 -26.76
N PRO A 96 16.28 -2.49 -25.67
CA PRO A 96 15.91 -2.96 -24.33
C PRO A 96 14.51 -2.50 -23.89
N ALA A 97 14.14 -1.25 -24.20
CA ALA A 97 12.81 -0.72 -23.90
C ALA A 97 11.70 -1.48 -24.64
N ARG A 98 11.92 -1.83 -25.92
CA ARG A 98 10.96 -2.62 -26.70
C ARG A 98 10.83 -4.04 -26.16
N VAL A 99 11.93 -4.65 -25.72
CA VAL A 99 11.92 -5.95 -25.05
C VAL A 99 11.09 -5.90 -23.76
N ILE A 100 11.28 -4.86 -22.94
CA ILE A 100 10.52 -4.68 -21.70
C ILE A 100 9.02 -4.54 -22.01
N TRP A 101 8.63 -3.58 -22.84
CA TRP A 101 7.22 -3.29 -23.09
C TRP A 101 6.47 -4.39 -23.84
N LYS A 102 7.12 -5.05 -24.81
CA LYS A 102 6.46 -6.04 -25.67
C LYS A 102 6.56 -7.47 -25.17
N HIS A 103 7.61 -7.81 -24.42
CA HIS A 103 7.86 -9.20 -24.01
C HIS A 103 7.87 -9.38 -22.49
N ILE A 104 8.45 -8.48 -21.70
CA ILE A 104 8.54 -8.68 -20.24
C ILE A 104 7.25 -8.25 -19.55
N LEU A 105 6.81 -7.00 -19.76
CA LEU A 105 5.66 -6.42 -19.08
C LEU A 105 4.37 -7.23 -19.25
N PRO A 106 4.01 -7.71 -20.46
CA PRO A 106 2.81 -8.54 -20.63
C PRO A 106 2.85 -9.85 -19.83
N ASN A 107 4.04 -10.43 -19.64
CA ASN A 107 4.19 -11.68 -18.88
C ASN A 107 4.15 -11.48 -17.36
N VAL A 108 4.51 -10.29 -16.85
CA VAL A 108 4.43 -9.98 -15.41
C VAL A 108 3.16 -9.18 -15.04
N ALA A 109 2.35 -8.79 -16.02
CA ALA A 109 1.13 -8.01 -15.81
C ALA A 109 0.13 -8.72 -14.89
N GLY A 110 -0.06 -10.03 -15.05
CA GLY A 110 -0.95 -10.82 -14.19
C GLY A 110 -0.58 -10.69 -12.70
N PRO A 111 0.66 -11.07 -12.32
CA PRO A 111 1.17 -10.85 -10.97
C PRO A 111 1.06 -9.39 -10.48
N ILE A 112 1.35 -8.40 -11.32
CA ILE A 112 1.21 -6.98 -10.93
C ILE A 112 -0.23 -6.67 -10.50
N VAL A 113 -1.22 -7.09 -11.28
CA VAL A 113 -2.64 -6.82 -10.99
C VAL A 113 -3.07 -7.52 -9.70
N VAL A 114 -2.60 -8.76 -9.47
CA VAL A 114 -2.86 -9.50 -8.24
C VAL A 114 -2.28 -8.80 -7.02
N TYR A 115 -1.01 -8.41 -7.06
CA TYR A 115 -0.40 -7.70 -5.92
C TYR A 115 -1.05 -6.33 -5.69
N ALA A 116 -1.40 -5.60 -6.75
CA ALA A 116 -2.08 -4.32 -6.64
C ALA A 116 -3.44 -4.46 -5.94
N THR A 117 -4.23 -5.48 -6.29
CA THR A 117 -5.54 -5.73 -5.65
C THR A 117 -5.42 -6.12 -4.19
N LEU A 118 -4.43 -6.95 -3.82
CA LEU A 118 -4.18 -7.34 -2.43
C LEU A 118 -3.56 -6.22 -1.58
N THR A 119 -2.96 -5.20 -2.21
CA THR A 119 -2.37 -4.06 -1.50
C THR A 119 -3.44 -3.15 -0.90
N VAL A 120 -4.59 -3.01 -1.57
CA VAL A 120 -5.69 -2.15 -1.12
C VAL A 120 -6.24 -2.55 0.26
N PRO A 121 -6.67 -3.81 0.51
CA PRO A 121 -7.16 -4.19 1.84
C PRO A 121 -6.08 -4.09 2.91
N ALA A 122 -4.82 -4.38 2.59
CA ALA A 122 -3.71 -4.20 3.53
C ALA A 122 -3.51 -2.72 3.92
N ALA A 123 -3.64 -1.80 2.96
CA ALA A 123 -3.57 -0.35 3.20
C ALA A 123 -4.76 0.15 4.05
N ILE A 124 -5.97 -0.34 3.80
CA ILE A 124 -7.16 -0.01 4.60
C ILE A 124 -6.98 -0.47 6.05
N LEU A 125 -6.51 -1.71 6.25
CA LEU A 125 -6.25 -2.24 7.58
C LEU A 125 -5.20 -1.41 8.33
N ALA A 126 -4.12 -1.02 7.65
CA ALA A 126 -3.08 -0.18 8.21
C ALA A 126 -3.58 1.21 8.60
N GLU A 127 -4.34 1.87 7.72
CA GLU A 127 -4.99 3.16 8.01
C GLU A 127 -5.90 3.04 9.23
N SER A 128 -6.76 2.01 9.26
CA SER A 128 -7.72 1.83 10.34
C SER A 128 -7.04 1.53 11.67
N PHE A 129 -5.93 0.78 11.67
CA PHE A 129 -5.13 0.56 12.86
C PHE A 129 -4.48 1.85 13.38
N LEU A 130 -3.89 2.66 12.49
CA LEU A 130 -3.32 3.96 12.87
C LEU A 130 -4.38 4.94 13.36
N SER A 131 -5.54 5.00 12.69
CA SER A 131 -6.70 5.78 13.11
C SER A 131 -7.23 5.34 14.47
N PHE A 132 -7.24 4.03 14.74
CA PHE A 132 -7.62 3.49 16.04
C PHE A 132 -6.69 3.98 17.17
N LEU A 133 -5.39 4.04 16.89
CA LEU A 133 -4.36 4.56 17.81
C LEU A 133 -4.37 6.10 17.94
N GLY A 134 -5.29 6.81 17.27
CA GLY A 134 -5.32 8.29 17.27
C GLY A 134 -4.22 8.91 16.40
N LEU A 135 -3.53 8.12 15.59
CA LEU A 135 -2.47 8.54 14.66
C LEU A 135 -2.92 8.44 13.19
N GLY A 136 -4.22 8.37 12.94
CA GLY A 136 -4.81 8.36 11.60
C GLY A 136 -5.66 9.59 11.31
N VAL A 137 -6.68 9.45 10.47
CA VAL A 137 -7.55 10.57 10.08
C VAL A 137 -8.37 11.00 11.31
N GLN A 138 -8.23 12.27 11.67
CA GLN A 138 -8.91 12.83 12.84
C GLN A 138 -10.33 13.27 12.48
N PRO A 139 -11.25 13.35 13.47
CA PRO A 139 -12.56 13.99 13.28
C PRO A 139 -12.40 15.38 12.64
N PRO A 140 -13.30 15.80 11.73
CA PRO A 140 -14.69 15.33 11.54
C PRO A 140 -14.89 14.18 10.54
N VAL A 141 -13.85 13.75 9.82
CA VAL A 141 -13.97 12.70 8.79
C VAL A 141 -14.11 11.33 9.44
N PRO A 142 -15.22 10.59 9.26
CA PRO A 142 -15.37 9.27 9.84
C PRO A 142 -14.52 8.23 9.09
N THR A 143 -13.75 7.45 9.83
CA THR A 143 -13.03 6.27 9.33
C THR A 143 -13.37 5.06 10.19
N TRP A 144 -13.24 3.86 9.63
CA TRP A 144 -13.52 2.64 10.37
C TRP A 144 -12.69 2.53 11.66
N GLY A 145 -11.42 2.94 11.61
CA GLY A 145 -10.53 2.98 12.77
C GLY A 145 -10.94 4.01 13.83
N ASN A 146 -11.31 5.23 13.43
CA ASN A 146 -11.67 6.26 14.41
C ASN A 146 -13.05 5.99 15.04
N LEU A 147 -13.98 5.39 14.30
CA LEU A 147 -15.28 4.94 14.82
C LEU A 147 -15.09 3.81 15.84
N ALA A 148 -14.20 2.86 15.57
CA ALA A 148 -13.86 1.80 16.52
C ALA A 148 -13.21 2.38 17.80
N SER A 149 -12.29 3.33 17.67
CA SER A 149 -11.64 4.00 18.82
C SER A 149 -12.65 4.77 19.68
N ALA A 150 -13.54 5.53 19.05
CA ALA A 150 -14.62 6.23 19.73
C ALA A 150 -15.59 5.25 20.42
N GLY A 151 -15.87 4.10 19.80
CA GLY A 151 -16.68 3.04 20.39
C GLY A 151 -16.05 2.46 21.66
N VAL A 152 -14.73 2.22 21.67
CA VAL A 152 -13.99 1.76 22.87
C VAL A 152 -14.11 2.78 24.00
N ALA A 153 -13.88 4.06 23.71
CA ALA A 153 -14.03 5.12 24.71
C ALA A 153 -15.48 5.28 25.21
N ALA A 154 -16.46 4.85 24.41
CA ALA A 154 -17.89 4.90 24.75
C ALA A 154 -18.38 3.72 25.60
N ILE A 155 -17.56 2.68 25.81
CA ILE A 155 -17.84 1.60 26.76
C ILE A 155 -17.39 2.04 28.15
N ASN A 156 -18.38 2.41 28.97
CA ASN A 156 -18.17 2.75 30.38
C ASN A 156 -18.95 1.75 31.25
N PRO A 157 -18.46 1.39 32.46
CA PRO A 157 -19.21 0.59 33.43
C PRO A 157 -20.69 0.98 33.62
N ILE A 158 -21.04 2.25 33.42
CA ILE A 158 -22.39 2.78 33.62
C ILE A 158 -23.28 2.63 32.36
N HIS A 159 -22.70 2.73 31.16
CA HIS A 159 -23.42 2.64 29.89
C HIS A 159 -22.60 1.83 28.87
N ILE A 160 -23.01 0.58 28.64
CA ILE A 160 -22.35 -0.31 27.67
C ILE A 160 -23.01 -0.15 26.31
N ARG A 161 -22.40 0.65 25.43
CA ARG A 161 -22.84 0.82 24.04
C ARG A 161 -22.00 -0.04 23.09
N TRP A 162 -22.07 -1.36 23.27
CA TRP A 162 -21.25 -2.34 22.53
C TRP A 162 -21.42 -2.24 21.01
N TRP A 163 -22.60 -1.83 20.53
CA TRP A 163 -22.90 -1.68 19.10
C TRP A 163 -22.03 -0.62 18.40
N LEU A 164 -21.50 0.37 19.14
CA LEU A 164 -20.64 1.41 18.58
C LEU A 164 -19.28 0.87 18.12
N ILE A 165 -18.82 -0.25 18.68
CA ILE A 165 -17.60 -0.94 18.23
C ILE A 165 -17.95 -2.01 17.20
N PHE A 166 -19.02 -2.75 17.46
CA PHE A 166 -19.40 -3.90 16.65
C PHE A 166 -19.60 -3.54 15.19
N TRP A 167 -20.39 -2.51 14.88
CA TRP A 167 -20.70 -2.15 13.49
C TRP A 167 -19.48 -1.68 12.69
N PRO A 168 -18.62 -0.77 13.20
CA PRO A 168 -17.38 -0.43 12.53
C PRO A 168 -16.46 -1.63 12.30
N CYS A 169 -16.24 -2.47 13.31
CA CYS A 169 -15.36 -3.62 13.17
C CYS A 169 -15.91 -4.69 12.20
N ALA A 170 -17.23 -4.94 12.26
CA ALA A 170 -17.89 -5.88 11.35
C ALA A 170 -17.83 -5.40 9.90
N GLY A 171 -18.14 -4.13 9.65
CA GLY A 171 -18.10 -3.58 8.29
C GLY A 171 -16.68 -3.52 7.72
N LEU A 172 -15.68 -3.18 8.54
CA LEU A 172 -14.27 -3.29 8.15
C LEU A 172 -13.92 -4.74 7.79
N THR A 173 -14.30 -5.71 8.62
CA THR A 173 -14.01 -7.15 8.38
C THR A 173 -14.64 -7.63 7.08
N VAL A 174 -15.93 -7.37 6.86
CA VAL A 174 -16.65 -7.77 5.64
C VAL A 174 -16.03 -7.11 4.42
N GLY A 175 -15.70 -5.81 4.49
CA GLY A 175 -15.05 -5.08 3.40
C GLY A 175 -13.68 -5.65 3.05
N LEU A 176 -12.84 -5.92 4.07
CA LEU A 176 -11.53 -6.52 3.86
C LEU A 176 -11.63 -7.93 3.29
N LEU A 177 -12.54 -8.78 3.79
CA LEU A 177 -12.74 -10.13 3.27
C LEU A 177 -13.20 -10.09 1.82
N SER A 178 -14.16 -9.24 1.50
CA SER A 178 -14.67 -9.07 0.12
C SER A 178 -13.56 -8.67 -0.83
N LEU A 179 -12.73 -7.70 -0.45
CA LEU A 179 -11.59 -7.26 -1.27
C LEU A 179 -10.51 -8.33 -1.41
N ASN A 180 -10.20 -9.08 -0.34
CA ASN A 180 -9.24 -10.19 -0.42
C ASN A 180 -9.75 -11.29 -1.34
N PHE A 181 -11.02 -11.69 -1.22
CA PHE A 181 -11.61 -12.70 -2.10
C PHE A 181 -11.62 -12.27 -3.57
N ILE A 182 -11.86 -10.98 -3.86
CA ILE A 182 -11.72 -10.46 -5.22
C ILE A 182 -10.27 -10.59 -5.71
N GLY A 183 -9.30 -10.25 -4.86
CA GLY A 183 -7.87 -10.37 -5.19
C GLY A 183 -7.43 -11.82 -5.42
N ASP A 184 -7.88 -12.74 -4.58
CA ASP A 184 -7.61 -14.17 -4.72
C ASP A 184 -8.30 -14.76 -5.94
N GLY A 185 -9.56 -14.42 -6.20
CA GLY A 185 -10.25 -14.85 -7.42
C GLY A 185 -9.58 -14.33 -8.69
N LEU A 186 -9.07 -13.09 -8.67
CA LEU A 186 -8.30 -12.54 -9.78
C LEU A 186 -6.95 -13.24 -9.96
N ARG A 187 -6.32 -13.63 -8.86
CA ARG A 187 -5.10 -14.44 -8.88
C ARG A 187 -5.34 -15.79 -9.52
N ASP A 188 -6.39 -16.48 -9.13
CA ASP A 188 -6.74 -17.80 -9.66
C ASP A 188 -7.07 -17.73 -11.15
N ALA A 189 -7.83 -16.71 -11.57
CA ALA A 189 -8.15 -16.48 -12.98
C ALA A 189 -6.94 -16.15 -13.86
N LEU A 190 -5.88 -15.58 -13.27
CA LEU A 190 -4.66 -15.17 -13.96
C LEU A 190 -3.51 -16.19 -13.82
N ASP A 191 -3.67 -17.27 -13.04
CA ASP A 191 -2.66 -18.32 -12.92
C ASP A 191 -2.71 -19.26 -14.15
N PRO A 192 -1.69 -19.26 -15.02
CA PRO A 192 -1.70 -20.05 -16.25
C PRO A 192 -1.58 -21.56 -16.02
N ARG A 193 -1.34 -22.01 -14.78
CA ARG A 193 -1.12 -23.44 -14.47
C ARG A 193 -2.40 -24.25 -14.27
N GLN A 194 -3.56 -23.59 -14.29
CA GLN A 194 -4.86 -24.24 -14.14
C GLN A 194 -5.57 -24.53 -15.49
N GLY A 195 -4.93 -24.20 -16.62
CA GLY A 195 -5.42 -24.47 -17.97
C GLY A 195 -4.48 -25.35 -18.78
#